data_AF-A0A1L7WYW8-F1
#
_entry.id   AF-A0A1L7WYW8-F1
#
_cell.length_a   1.000
_cell.length_b   1.000
_cell.length_c   1.000
_cell.angle_alpha   90.00
_cell.angle_beta   90.00
_cell.angle_gamma   90.00
#
_symmetry.space_group_name_H-M   'P 1'
#
loop_
_entity.id
_entity.type
_entity.pdbx_description
1 polymer ?
#
loop_
_entity_poly.entity_id
_entity_poly.type
_entity_poly.pdbx_seq_one_letter_code
_entity_poly.pdbx_strand_id
1 'polypeptide(L)'
;MAQPRDVLGSWSCTEEGSPMTYPLGYSRDAINRDLQSKGMPYSVGTTSNYADSLILGNASSHLIPWTASVPDGSKGPFEVKAAFAQSGSSTEGKTMLAYHCTTSSQSTSGPATINAVLAFITANDTLWQWPNVLPAAIYTGDGSNASEYASLNPAQGLNTLTMVEGGNDRAYDSPPVDDSTQGCLITQTRVPTFIFVLVAIAALAVVLMSAYLLLLTVRLGIIFRRTENADDEALSTPVP
;
A
#
# COMPACT_ATOMS: atom_id res chain seq x y z
N MET A 1 -21.19 0.53 -0.32
CA MET A 1 -20.55 1.27 0.78
C MET A 1 -20.60 0.39 2.00
N ALA A 2 -19.46 0.15 2.64
CA ALA A 2 -19.41 -0.58 3.91
C ALA A 2 -20.15 0.25 4.98
N GLN A 3 -20.99 -0.39 5.76
CA GLN A 3 -21.70 0.21 6.87
C GLN A 3 -20.82 0.14 8.13
N PRO A 4 -21.03 0.99 9.15
CA PRO A 4 -20.21 0.95 10.37
C PRO A 4 -20.17 -0.41 11.07
N ARG A 5 -21.20 -1.24 10.87
CA ARG A 5 -21.26 -2.63 11.36
C ARG A 5 -20.33 -3.61 10.62
N ASP A 6 -19.81 -3.22 9.47
CA ASP A 6 -18.93 -4.04 8.63
C ASP A 6 -17.44 -3.82 9.01
N VAL A 7 -17.15 -2.90 9.93
CA VAL A 7 -15.80 -2.62 10.44
C VAL A 7 -15.67 -3.19 11.85
N LEU A 8 -14.82 -4.20 12.03
CA LEU A 8 -14.59 -4.83 13.34
C LEU A 8 -13.83 -3.89 14.29
N GLY A 9 -12.91 -3.11 13.74
CA GLY A 9 -12.10 -2.14 14.46
C GLY A 9 -11.23 -1.34 13.51
N SER A 10 -10.52 -0.37 14.06
CA SER A 10 -9.58 0.47 13.32
C SER A 10 -8.36 0.81 14.15
N TRP A 11 -7.20 0.80 13.51
CA TRP A 11 -5.98 1.39 14.05
C TRP A 11 -6.09 2.91 14.07
N SER A 12 -5.62 3.51 15.17
CA SER A 12 -5.41 4.94 15.32
C SER A 12 -3.99 5.16 15.83
N CYS A 13 -3.27 6.09 15.20
CA CYS A 13 -1.92 6.44 15.58
C CYS A 13 -1.89 7.90 16.05
N THR A 14 -1.34 8.12 17.24
CA THR A 14 -1.13 9.46 17.80
C THR A 14 0.35 9.71 17.94
N GLU A 15 0.79 10.93 17.64
CA GLU A 15 2.16 11.35 17.90
C GLU A 15 2.45 11.25 19.42
N GLU A 16 3.58 10.65 19.76
CA GLU A 16 4.00 10.42 21.15
C GLU A 16 5.37 11.05 21.38
N GLY A 17 5.48 11.84 22.45
CA GLY A 17 6.73 12.50 22.81
C GLY A 17 7.01 13.76 22.00
N SER A 18 8.25 14.25 22.09
CA SER A 18 8.71 15.42 21.33
C SER A 18 9.61 15.00 20.18
N PRO A 19 9.64 15.75 19.06
CA PRO A 19 10.56 15.49 17.97
C PRO A 19 12.00 15.42 18.47
N MET A 20 12.77 14.42 18.02
CA MET A 20 14.19 14.32 18.35
C MET A 20 15.06 14.55 17.14
N THR A 21 16.01 15.46 17.30
CA THR A 21 16.97 15.77 16.25
C THR A 21 18.30 15.10 16.53
N TYR A 22 18.79 14.37 15.53
CA TYR A 22 20.09 13.73 15.51
C TYR A 22 21.00 14.48 14.53
N PRO A 23 22.25 14.80 14.92
CA PRO A 23 23.19 15.48 14.03
C PRO A 23 23.62 14.55 12.87
N LEU A 24 24.12 15.17 11.79
CA LEU A 24 24.70 14.44 10.68
C LEU A 24 25.82 13.49 11.17
N GLY A 25 25.85 12.27 10.63
CA GLY A 25 26.84 11.25 10.99
C GLY A 25 26.39 10.29 12.11
N TYR A 26 25.24 10.51 12.76
CA TYR A 26 24.64 9.50 13.62
C TYR A 26 24.24 8.27 12.80
N SER A 27 24.83 7.11 13.14
CA SER A 27 24.47 5.85 12.49
C SER A 27 23.01 5.48 12.75
N ARG A 28 22.39 4.82 11.79
CA ARG A 28 21.02 4.30 11.88
C ARG A 28 20.78 3.47 13.14
N ASP A 29 21.73 2.60 13.48
CA ASP A 29 21.62 1.73 14.65
C ASP A 29 21.73 2.52 15.96
N ALA A 30 22.55 3.58 15.99
CA ALA A 30 22.63 4.46 17.14
C ALA A 30 21.33 5.23 17.36
N ILE A 31 20.72 5.74 16.28
CA ILE A 31 19.40 6.39 16.33
C ILE A 31 18.37 5.39 16.85
N ASN A 32 18.29 4.19 16.28
CA ASN A 32 17.33 3.17 16.72
C ASN A 32 17.52 2.77 18.19
N ARG A 33 18.76 2.56 18.65
CA ARG A 33 19.04 2.25 20.06
C ARG A 33 18.65 3.40 21.00
N ASP A 34 18.92 4.64 20.62
CA ASP A 34 18.51 5.81 21.42
C ASP A 34 16.98 5.91 21.50
N LEU A 35 16.28 5.76 20.36
CA LEU A 35 14.81 5.74 20.32
C LEU A 35 14.23 4.63 21.19
N GLN A 36 14.79 3.42 21.14
CA GLN A 36 14.38 2.31 22.00
C GLN A 36 14.65 2.59 23.48
N SER A 37 15.79 3.20 23.81
CA SER A 37 16.12 3.58 25.20
C SER A 37 15.13 4.59 25.80
N LYS A 38 14.48 5.37 24.93
CA LYS A 38 13.44 6.34 25.28
C LYS A 38 12.02 5.77 25.18
N GLY A 39 11.87 4.46 24.94
CA GLY A 39 10.58 3.77 24.91
C GLY A 39 9.68 4.16 23.73
N MET A 40 10.27 4.64 22.63
CA MET A 40 9.52 4.95 21.41
C MET A 40 9.26 3.68 20.61
N PRO A 41 10.15 3.10 19.81
CA PRO A 41 9.98 1.70 19.47
C PRO A 41 10.10 0.84 20.73
N TYR A 42 9.30 -0.20 20.84
CA TYR A 42 9.49 -1.26 21.81
C TYR A 42 10.87 -1.89 21.63
N SER A 43 11.48 -2.37 22.71
CA SER A 43 12.76 -3.09 22.66
C SER A 43 12.61 -4.54 22.18
N VAL A 44 11.39 -4.97 21.88
CA VAL A 44 11.03 -6.33 21.53
C VAL A 44 11.08 -6.49 20.01
N GLY A 45 11.84 -7.48 19.50
CA GLY A 45 11.76 -7.91 18.10
C GLY A 45 12.40 -6.96 17.07
N THR A 46 13.65 -6.56 17.28
CA THR A 46 14.31 -5.54 16.46
C THR A 46 14.44 -5.89 14.97
N THR A 47 13.61 -5.26 14.13
CA THR A 47 13.95 -5.08 12.71
C THR A 47 13.53 -3.71 12.23
N SER A 48 14.50 -2.79 12.22
CA SER A 48 14.43 -1.53 11.48
C SER A 48 14.55 -1.86 10.00
N ASN A 49 13.48 -1.68 9.22
CA ASN A 49 13.59 -1.76 7.77
C ASN A 49 13.73 -0.36 7.19
N TYR A 50 14.63 -0.25 6.21
CA TYR A 50 15.03 0.99 5.57
C TYR A 50 14.75 0.84 4.08
N ALA A 51 13.84 1.64 3.54
CA ALA A 51 13.87 1.87 2.09
C ALA A 51 15.06 2.80 1.84
N ASP A 52 16.14 2.23 1.32
CA ASP A 52 17.38 2.96 1.02
C ASP A 52 17.50 3.07 -0.49
N SER A 53 17.24 4.25 -1.02
CA SER A 53 17.36 4.49 -2.47
C SER A 53 18.65 5.24 -2.83
N LEU A 54 19.40 5.77 -1.86
CA LEU A 54 20.71 6.40 -2.07
C LEU A 54 21.65 6.16 -0.88
N ILE A 55 22.39 5.04 -0.93
CA ILE A 55 23.51 4.78 -0.01
C ILE A 55 24.71 5.65 -0.41
N LEU A 56 24.83 6.84 0.18
CA LEU A 56 26.10 7.56 0.27
C LEU A 56 26.68 7.32 1.67
N GLY A 57 27.32 6.16 1.87
CA GLY A 57 27.92 5.76 3.15
C GLY A 57 26.91 5.16 4.14
N ASN A 58 26.98 5.55 5.43
CA ASN A 58 26.13 5.02 6.52
C ASN A 58 24.84 5.84 6.77
N ALA A 59 24.57 6.85 5.95
CA ALA A 59 23.40 7.72 6.08
C ALA A 59 22.27 7.20 5.20
N SER A 60 21.14 6.77 5.80
CA SER A 60 19.93 6.46 5.02
C SER A 60 19.17 7.73 4.69
N SER A 61 18.53 7.82 3.52
CA SER A 61 17.59 8.90 3.22
C SER A 61 16.35 8.77 4.11
N HIS A 62 15.72 7.60 4.12
CA HIS A 62 14.55 7.30 4.95
C HIS A 62 14.87 6.40 6.15
N LEU A 63 14.17 6.62 7.25
CA LEU A 63 14.36 5.86 8.50
C LEU A 63 13.02 5.66 9.17
N ILE A 64 12.60 4.39 9.34
CA ILE A 64 11.31 4.06 9.96
C ILE A 64 11.47 2.84 10.91
N PRO A 65 12.01 3.01 12.12
CA PRO A 65 11.89 1.98 13.14
C PRO A 65 10.43 1.81 13.59
N TRP A 66 9.95 0.58 13.60
CA TRP A 66 8.62 0.24 14.13
C TRP A 66 8.65 -1.15 14.76
N THR A 67 7.77 -1.36 15.74
CA THR A 67 7.80 -2.55 16.59
C THR A 67 6.42 -2.81 17.18
N ALA A 68 6.12 -4.07 17.44
CA ALA A 68 4.93 -4.47 18.18
C ALA A 68 5.19 -4.54 19.69
N SER A 69 4.15 -4.37 20.49
CA SER A 69 4.21 -4.45 21.96
C SER A 69 4.43 -5.87 22.49
N VAL A 70 4.28 -6.89 21.63
CA VAL A 70 4.40 -8.31 21.98
C VAL A 70 5.36 -9.00 21.01
N PRO A 71 6.13 -10.02 21.46
CA PRO A 71 6.93 -10.84 20.57
C PRO A 71 6.06 -11.82 19.75
N ASP A 72 6.62 -12.35 18.66
CA ASP A 72 5.97 -13.38 17.87
C ASP A 72 5.62 -14.61 18.71
N GLY A 73 4.43 -15.17 18.48
CA GLY A 73 3.91 -16.32 19.23
C GLY A 73 3.13 -15.96 20.50
N SER A 74 3.05 -14.68 20.89
CA SER A 74 2.29 -14.24 22.07
C SER A 74 0.77 -14.37 21.94
N LYS A 75 0.25 -14.63 20.73
CA LYS A 75 -1.17 -14.88 20.40
C LYS A 75 -2.15 -14.00 21.17
N GLY A 76 -2.00 -12.68 21.06
CA GLY A 76 -2.83 -11.72 21.77
C GLY A 76 -2.87 -10.36 21.07
N PRO A 77 -3.76 -9.45 21.53
CA PRO A 77 -3.78 -8.10 20.99
C PRO A 77 -2.43 -7.42 21.22
N PHE A 78 -2.04 -6.60 20.27
CA PHE A 78 -0.80 -5.85 20.32
C PHE A 78 -1.02 -4.41 19.90
N GLU A 79 -0.09 -3.57 20.32
CA GLU A 79 0.02 -2.19 19.91
C GLU A 79 1.29 -2.05 19.07
N VAL A 80 1.36 -0.99 18.27
CA VAL A 80 2.53 -0.71 17.45
C VAL A 80 3.08 0.64 17.84
N LYS A 81 4.39 0.72 18.05
CA LYS A 81 5.06 2.02 18.11
C LYS A 81 6.01 2.14 16.93
N ALA A 82 5.97 3.28 16.29
CA ALA A 82 6.77 3.60 15.12
C ALA A 82 7.41 4.97 15.30
N ALA A 83 8.59 5.18 14.73
CA ALA A 83 9.13 6.51 14.55
C ALA A 83 9.64 6.64 13.12
N PHE A 84 9.55 7.84 12.55
CA PHE A 84 10.08 8.09 11.22
C PHE A 84 10.73 9.45 11.08
N ALA A 85 11.69 9.56 10.16
CA ALA A 85 12.36 10.81 9.86
C ALA A 85 11.43 11.77 9.11
N GLN A 86 11.32 13.01 9.58
CA GLN A 86 10.53 14.04 8.92
C GLN A 86 11.14 14.48 7.58
N SER A 87 12.48 14.48 7.49
CA SER A 87 13.21 14.78 6.27
C SER A 87 13.90 13.53 5.71
N GLY A 88 13.84 13.39 4.38
CA GLY A 88 14.55 12.33 3.65
C GLY A 88 16.02 12.66 3.36
N SER A 89 16.53 13.78 3.87
CA SER A 89 17.89 14.23 3.58
C SER A 89 18.95 13.30 4.19
N SER A 90 19.97 12.98 3.39
CA SER A 90 21.19 12.30 3.84
C SER A 90 22.34 13.26 4.17
N THR A 91 22.19 14.54 3.86
CA THR A 91 23.22 15.59 4.05
C THR A 91 22.98 16.46 5.28
N GLU A 92 21.83 16.32 5.92
CA GLU A 92 21.43 17.09 7.11
C GLU A 92 21.17 16.18 8.31
N GLY A 93 21.04 16.80 9.49
CA GLY A 93 20.55 16.08 10.67
C GLY A 93 19.15 15.54 10.46
N LYS A 94 18.79 14.49 11.20
CA LYS A 94 17.49 13.84 11.10
C LYS A 94 16.61 14.21 12.28
N THR A 95 15.41 14.69 12.02
CA THR A 95 14.37 14.85 13.04
C THR A 95 13.41 13.67 12.97
N MET A 96 13.34 12.90 14.05
CA MET A 96 12.47 11.73 14.19
C MET A 96 11.20 12.12 14.94
N LEU A 97 10.05 11.73 14.39
CA LEU A 97 8.73 11.83 15.02
C LEU A 97 8.30 10.43 15.44
N ALA A 98 7.78 10.28 16.66
CA ALA A 98 7.32 9.00 17.17
C ALA A 98 5.80 8.95 17.28
N TYR A 99 5.26 7.77 17.08
CA TYR A 99 3.83 7.49 17.00
C TYR A 99 3.51 6.23 17.78
N HIS A 100 2.43 6.30 18.53
CA HIS A 100 1.82 5.17 19.22
C HIS A 100 0.51 4.83 18.54
N CYS A 101 0.44 3.61 18.01
CA CYS A 101 -0.69 3.07 17.31
C CYS A 101 -1.41 2.04 18.17
N THR A 102 -2.71 2.23 18.35
CA THR A 102 -3.59 1.36 19.11
C THR A 102 -4.81 0.97 18.28
N THR A 103 -5.45 -0.14 18.62
CA THR A 103 -6.71 -0.54 17.98
C THR A 103 -7.91 -0.12 18.80
N SER A 104 -8.92 0.38 18.10
CA SER A 104 -10.24 0.65 18.66
C SER A 104 -11.24 -0.34 18.07
N SER A 105 -12.14 -0.85 18.90
CA SER A 105 -13.25 -1.67 18.41
C SER A 105 -14.38 -0.77 17.91
N GLN A 106 -14.89 -1.08 16.73
CA GLN A 106 -16.12 -0.47 16.20
C GLN A 106 -17.28 -1.48 16.16
N SER A 107 -17.03 -2.73 16.57
CA SER A 107 -18.04 -3.77 16.61
C SER A 107 -18.97 -3.61 17.82
N THR A 108 -20.25 -3.88 17.62
CA THR A 108 -21.25 -4.00 18.70
C THR A 108 -20.94 -5.13 19.68
N SER A 109 -20.11 -6.10 19.26
CA SER A 109 -19.63 -7.22 20.09
C SER A 109 -18.45 -6.86 21.00
N GLY A 110 -17.97 -5.61 20.96
CA GLY A 110 -16.86 -5.13 21.80
C GLY A 110 -15.47 -5.47 21.25
N PRO A 111 -14.40 -5.33 22.05
CA PRO A 111 -13.02 -5.50 21.58
C PRO A 111 -12.61 -6.95 21.37
N ALA A 112 -13.38 -7.92 21.87
CA ALA A 112 -13.05 -9.34 21.76
C ALA A 112 -12.83 -9.79 20.30
N THR A 113 -13.67 -9.30 19.38
CA THR A 113 -13.66 -9.72 17.98
C THR A 113 -12.42 -9.22 17.23
N ILE A 114 -12.03 -7.96 17.40
CA ILE A 114 -10.78 -7.44 16.81
C ILE A 114 -9.56 -8.06 17.50
N ASN A 115 -9.61 -8.27 18.81
CA ASN A 115 -8.51 -8.91 19.54
C ASN A 115 -8.29 -10.37 19.11
N ALA A 116 -9.36 -11.09 18.75
CA ALA A 116 -9.26 -12.42 18.18
C ALA A 116 -8.50 -12.39 16.85
N VAL A 117 -8.82 -11.46 15.94
CA VAL A 117 -8.09 -11.27 14.67
C VAL A 117 -6.62 -10.94 14.93
N LEU A 118 -6.34 -9.97 15.81
CA LEU A 118 -4.97 -9.58 16.16
C LEU A 118 -4.16 -10.72 16.77
N ALA A 119 -4.80 -11.63 17.51
CA ALA A 119 -4.14 -12.77 18.12
C ALA A 119 -3.63 -13.81 17.11
N PHE A 120 -4.11 -13.79 15.86
CA PHE A 120 -3.61 -14.65 14.79
C PHE A 120 -2.38 -14.08 14.09
N ILE A 121 -2.12 -12.78 14.23
CA ILE A 121 -1.02 -12.11 13.56
C ILE A 121 0.27 -12.34 14.35
N THR A 122 1.31 -12.84 13.67
CA THR A 122 2.69 -12.84 14.18
C THR A 122 3.23 -11.41 14.08
N ALA A 123 2.88 -10.60 15.08
CA ALA A 123 2.96 -9.14 15.01
C ALA A 123 4.32 -8.62 14.52
N ASN A 124 5.44 -9.17 14.98
CA ASN A 124 6.74 -8.66 14.65
C ASN A 124 7.26 -9.18 13.31
N ASP A 125 7.09 -10.47 13.02
CA ASP A 125 7.38 -11.06 11.70
C ASP A 125 6.56 -10.40 10.59
N THR A 126 5.28 -10.13 10.84
CA THR A 126 4.39 -9.48 9.89
C THR A 126 4.82 -8.03 9.63
N LEU A 127 5.14 -7.25 10.67
CA LEU A 127 5.73 -5.92 10.48
C LEU A 127 7.05 -6.00 9.70
N TRP A 128 7.83 -7.07 9.86
CA TRP A 128 9.06 -7.25 9.11
C TRP A 128 8.84 -7.50 7.61
N GLN A 129 7.75 -8.16 7.23
CA GLN A 129 7.41 -8.49 5.84
C GLN A 129 6.84 -7.30 5.03
N TRP A 130 6.57 -6.17 5.68
CA TRP A 130 6.00 -4.97 5.03
C TRP A 130 7.00 -3.81 4.81
N PRO A 131 8.30 -4.05 4.54
CA PRO A 131 9.32 -3.00 4.52
C PRO A 131 9.18 -2.04 3.33
N ASN A 132 8.53 -2.48 2.26
CA ASN A 132 8.40 -1.68 1.04
C ASN A 132 7.10 -0.89 1.00
N VAL A 133 6.08 -1.31 1.76
CA VAL A 133 4.75 -0.68 1.74
C VAL A 133 4.75 0.57 2.61
N LEU A 134 5.34 0.49 3.81
CA LEU A 134 5.27 1.58 4.77
C LEU A 134 6.08 2.83 4.35
N PRO A 135 7.33 2.71 3.84
CA PRO A 135 8.08 3.88 3.39
C PRO A 135 7.42 4.57 2.20
N ALA A 136 6.85 3.81 1.25
CA ALA A 136 6.10 4.37 0.12
C ALA A 136 4.80 5.07 0.57
N ALA A 137 4.25 4.70 1.72
CA ALA A 137 3.13 5.41 2.32
C ALA A 137 3.58 6.68 3.03
N ILE A 138 4.74 6.69 3.71
CA ILE A 138 5.20 7.87 4.46
C ILE A 138 5.86 8.90 3.55
N TYR A 139 6.65 8.46 2.56
CA TYR A 139 7.46 9.30 1.69
C TYR A 139 6.97 9.24 0.23
N THR A 140 7.02 10.37 -0.45
CA THR A 140 6.60 10.50 -1.86
C THR A 140 7.64 10.07 -2.89
N GLY A 141 8.87 9.78 -2.45
CA GLY A 141 9.98 9.37 -3.30
C GLY A 141 11.31 9.43 -2.55
N ASP A 142 12.39 8.94 -3.15
CA ASP A 142 13.70 8.94 -2.51
C ASP A 142 14.14 10.35 -2.10
N GLY A 143 14.73 10.47 -0.92
CA GLY A 143 15.21 11.73 -0.37
C GLY A 143 14.10 12.74 -0.06
N SER A 144 12.83 12.41 -0.32
CA SER A 144 11.72 13.32 -0.07
C SER A 144 11.38 13.39 1.41
N ASN A 145 10.80 14.52 1.81
CA ASN A 145 10.27 14.68 3.15
C ASN A 145 9.05 13.78 3.36
N ALA A 146 8.75 13.51 4.63
CA ALA A 146 7.51 12.84 5.00
C ALA A 146 6.32 13.62 4.41
N SER A 147 5.39 12.89 3.80
CA SER A 147 4.17 13.47 3.21
C SER A 147 3.32 14.15 4.27
N GLU A 148 2.44 15.06 3.84
CA GLU A 148 1.46 15.70 4.74
C GLU A 148 0.56 14.67 5.46
N TYR A 149 0.38 13.49 4.85
CA TYR A 149 -0.43 12.39 5.38
C TYR A 149 0.40 11.38 6.20
N ALA A 150 1.68 11.63 6.45
CA ALA A 150 2.57 10.71 7.16
C ALA A 150 2.08 10.37 8.59
N SER A 151 1.25 11.21 9.21
CA SER A 151 0.61 10.92 10.50
C SER A 151 -0.56 9.94 10.40
N LEU A 152 -1.24 9.88 9.25
CA LEU A 152 -2.41 9.02 9.00
C LEU A 152 -2.03 7.68 8.36
N ASN A 153 -0.97 7.69 7.54
CA ASN A 153 -0.55 6.55 6.75
C ASN A 153 -0.12 5.32 7.57
N PRO A 154 0.53 5.45 8.76
CA PRO A 154 0.81 4.29 9.61
C PRO A 154 -0.47 3.54 10.03
N ALA A 155 -1.53 4.27 10.39
CA ALA A 155 -2.81 3.64 10.76
C ALA A 155 -3.46 2.92 9.56
N GLN A 156 -3.41 3.52 8.37
CA GLN A 156 -3.91 2.88 7.14
C GLN A 156 -3.10 1.64 6.76
N GLY A 157 -1.77 1.71 6.90
CA GLY A 157 -0.86 0.59 6.71
C GLY A 157 -1.18 -0.57 7.65
N LEU A 158 -1.35 -0.28 8.95
CA LEU A 158 -1.71 -1.29 9.95
C LEU A 158 -3.10 -1.89 9.73
N ASN A 159 -4.08 -1.08 9.31
CA ASN A 159 -5.40 -1.58 8.92
C ASN A 159 -5.29 -2.58 7.74
N THR A 160 -4.51 -2.23 6.71
CA THR A 160 -4.32 -3.10 5.54
C THR A 160 -3.59 -4.39 5.92
N LEU A 161 -2.52 -4.27 6.70
CA LEU A 161 -1.76 -5.39 7.23
C LEU A 161 -2.66 -6.32 8.05
N THR A 162 -3.49 -5.77 8.93
CA THR A 162 -4.43 -6.57 9.74
C THR A 162 -5.45 -7.30 8.87
N MET A 163 -5.92 -6.70 7.77
CA MET A 163 -6.85 -7.37 6.85
C MET A 163 -6.18 -8.52 6.09
N VAL A 164 -4.93 -8.36 5.66
CA VAL A 164 -4.20 -9.39 4.91
C VAL A 164 -3.79 -10.53 5.84
N GLU A 165 -3.14 -10.19 6.94
CA GLU A 165 -2.43 -11.14 7.82
C GLU A 165 -3.38 -11.76 8.84
N GLY A 166 -4.33 -10.97 9.34
CA GLY A 166 -5.42 -11.50 10.17
C GLY A 166 -6.33 -12.47 9.39
N GLY A 167 -6.35 -12.37 8.05
CA GLY A 167 -7.00 -13.32 7.17
C GLY A 167 -6.23 -14.64 7.03
N ASN A 168 -4.93 -14.68 7.33
CA ASN A 168 -4.05 -15.86 7.28
C ASN A 168 -4.24 -16.71 6.00
N ASP A 169 -4.30 -16.06 4.83
CA ASP A 169 -4.59 -16.67 3.52
C ASP A 169 -5.94 -17.39 3.37
N ARG A 170 -6.84 -17.26 4.35
CA ARG A 170 -8.17 -17.87 4.33
C ARG A 170 -9.22 -17.05 3.58
N ALA A 171 -8.81 -16.12 2.73
CA ALA A 171 -9.74 -15.26 2.00
C ALA A 171 -10.76 -16.03 1.15
N TYR A 172 -10.43 -17.27 0.76
CA TYR A 172 -11.28 -18.16 -0.04
C TYR A 172 -11.96 -19.27 0.77
N ASP A 173 -11.59 -19.44 2.04
CA ASP A 173 -12.16 -20.49 2.88
C ASP A 173 -13.53 -20.06 3.41
N SER A 174 -14.40 -21.04 3.64
CA SER A 174 -15.63 -20.78 4.40
C SER A 174 -15.26 -20.49 5.86
N PRO A 175 -15.92 -19.54 6.53
CA PRO A 175 -15.70 -19.27 7.94
C PRO A 175 -15.89 -20.56 8.76
N PRO A 176 -15.02 -20.83 9.77
CA PRO A 176 -15.27 -21.87 10.75
C PRO A 176 -16.67 -21.73 11.38
N VAL A 177 -17.30 -22.86 11.71
CA VAL A 177 -18.68 -22.89 12.26
C VAL A 177 -18.84 -22.03 13.51
N ASP A 178 -17.76 -21.90 14.30
CA ASP A 178 -17.75 -21.20 15.58
C ASP A 178 -17.06 -19.82 15.53
N ASP A 179 -16.51 -19.42 14.37
CA ASP A 179 -15.76 -18.18 14.23
C ASP A 179 -15.99 -17.52 12.86
N SER A 180 -16.73 -16.41 12.85
CA SER A 180 -17.01 -15.61 11.65
C SER A 180 -15.95 -14.54 11.36
N THR A 181 -14.85 -14.49 12.11
CA THR A 181 -13.81 -13.45 11.94
C THR A 181 -12.86 -13.73 10.78
N GLN A 182 -12.84 -14.96 10.27
CA GLN A 182 -11.99 -15.40 9.17
C GLN A 182 -12.84 -16.00 8.05
N GLY A 183 -12.33 -16.01 6.83
CA GLY A 183 -13.02 -16.60 5.70
C GLY A 183 -14.02 -15.68 5.02
N CYS A 184 -14.55 -16.16 3.90
CA CYS A 184 -15.54 -15.46 3.12
C CYS A 184 -16.94 -15.75 3.65
N LEU A 185 -17.54 -14.81 4.38
CA LEU A 185 -18.93 -14.93 4.88
C LEU A 185 -19.95 -15.13 3.75
N ILE A 186 -19.62 -14.69 2.52
CA ILE A 186 -20.46 -14.83 1.34
C ILE A 186 -19.57 -15.28 0.18
N THR A 187 -19.65 -16.56 -0.20
CA THR A 187 -18.82 -17.21 -1.23
C THR A 187 -18.92 -16.60 -2.63
N GLN A 188 -19.88 -15.70 -2.89
CA GLN A 188 -19.96 -14.95 -4.15
C GLN A 188 -20.43 -13.51 -3.92
N THR A 189 -19.61 -12.55 -4.35
CA THR A 189 -20.06 -11.17 -4.53
C THR A 189 -21.14 -11.15 -5.61
N ARG A 190 -22.38 -10.82 -5.24
CA ARG A 190 -23.47 -10.67 -6.21
C ARG A 190 -23.16 -9.48 -7.12
N VAL A 191 -22.58 -9.75 -8.29
CA VAL A 191 -22.37 -8.73 -9.32
C VAL A 191 -23.75 -8.30 -9.82
N PRO A 192 -24.13 -7.01 -9.68
CA PRO A 192 -25.41 -6.53 -10.16
C PRO A 192 -25.54 -6.75 -11.67
N THR A 193 -26.73 -7.16 -12.13
CA THR A 193 -26.97 -7.49 -13.55
C THR A 193 -26.63 -6.34 -14.50
N PHE A 194 -26.71 -5.08 -14.05
CA PHE A 194 -26.36 -3.92 -14.87
C PHE A 194 -24.87 -3.87 -15.26
N ILE A 195 -23.95 -4.43 -14.46
CA ILE A 195 -22.52 -4.49 -14.80
C ILE A 195 -22.31 -5.35 -16.05
N PHE A 196 -23.02 -6.48 -16.17
CA PHE A 196 -22.95 -7.33 -17.35
C PHE A 196 -23.47 -6.60 -18.61
N VAL A 197 -24.53 -5.80 -18.47
CA VAL A 197 -25.05 -4.97 -19.57
C VAL A 197 -24.00 -3.93 -20.00
N LEU A 198 -23.34 -3.26 -19.04
CA LEU A 198 -22.28 -2.30 -19.34
C LEU A 198 -21.09 -2.95 -20.05
N VAL A 199 -20.65 -4.12 -19.61
CA VAL A 199 -19.58 -4.88 -20.27
C VAL A 199 -19.97 -5.27 -21.70
N ALA A 200 -21.22 -5.70 -21.92
CA ALA A 200 -21.71 -6.05 -23.26
C ALA A 200 -21.74 -4.81 -24.20
N ILE A 201 -22.17 -3.66 -23.71
CA ILE A 201 -22.17 -2.40 -24.47
C ILE A 201 -20.74 -1.97 -24.81
N ALA A 202 -19.83 -2.03 -23.83
CA ALA A 202 -18.43 -1.68 -24.04
C ALA A 202 -17.77 -2.60 -25.08
N ALA A 203 -18.02 -3.91 -24.99
CA ALA A 203 -17.53 -4.88 -25.98
C ALA A 203 -18.09 -4.59 -27.38
N LEU A 204 -19.37 -4.26 -27.51
CA LEU A 204 -19.98 -3.88 -28.79
C LEU A 204 -19.36 -2.61 -29.36
N ALA A 205 -19.12 -1.58 -28.54
CA ALA A 205 -18.48 -0.35 -28.96
C ALA A 205 -17.05 -0.58 -29.47
N VAL A 206 -16.28 -1.44 -28.78
CA VAL A 206 -14.93 -1.83 -29.23
C VAL A 206 -15.00 -2.56 -30.56
N VAL A 207 -15.92 -3.51 -30.74
CA VAL A 207 -16.08 -4.24 -32.02
C VAL A 207 -16.45 -3.29 -33.16
N LEU A 208 -17.38 -2.36 -32.93
CA LEU A 208 -17.80 -1.38 -33.92
C LEU A 208 -16.67 -0.40 -34.28
N MET A 209 -15.95 0.11 -33.29
CA MET A 209 -14.77 0.96 -33.53
C MET A 209 -13.68 0.22 -34.30
N SER A 210 -13.41 -1.04 -33.95
CA SER A 210 -12.44 -1.88 -34.64
C SER A 210 -12.82 -2.11 -36.09
N ALA A 211 -14.09 -2.45 -36.35
CA ALA A 211 -14.62 -2.63 -37.70
C ALA A 211 -14.57 -1.34 -38.52
N TYR A 212 -14.91 -0.20 -37.90
CA TYR A 212 -14.83 1.11 -38.53
C TYR A 212 -13.40 1.47 -38.93
N LEU A 213 -12.43 1.26 -38.02
CA LEU A 213 -11.01 1.49 -38.31
C LEU A 213 -10.51 0.59 -39.44
N LEU A 214 -10.87 -0.70 -39.46
CA LEU A 214 -10.53 -1.62 -40.55
C LEU A 214 -11.12 -1.18 -41.90
N LEU A 215 -12.37 -0.72 -41.91
CA LEU A 215 -13.00 -0.19 -43.13
C LEU A 215 -12.27 1.07 -43.62
N LEU A 216 -11.89 1.96 -42.71
CA LEU A 216 -11.20 3.20 -43.03
C LEU A 216 -9.78 2.95 -43.57
N THR A 217 -9.03 2.01 -42.98
CA THR A 217 -7.69 1.64 -43.47
C THR A 217 -7.75 0.98 -44.85
N VAL A 218 -8.72 0.09 -45.10
CA VAL A 218 -8.93 -0.49 -46.44
C VAL A 218 -9.29 0.59 -47.47
N ARG A 219 -10.18 1.53 -47.12
CA ARG A 219 -10.57 2.63 -48.02
C ARG A 219 -9.41 3.56 -48.33
N LEU A 220 -8.61 3.95 -47.33
CA LEU A 220 -7.40 4.76 -47.56
C LEU A 220 -6.38 4.03 -48.45
N GLY A 221 -6.16 2.73 -48.19
CA GLY A 221 -5.25 1.92 -49.01
C GLY A 221 -5.68 1.85 -50.48
N ILE A 222 -6.98 1.74 -50.75
CA ILE A 222 -7.51 1.76 -52.12
C ILE A 222 -7.30 3.13 -52.79
N ILE A 223 -7.52 4.23 -52.08
CA ILE A 223 -7.33 5.59 -52.62
C ILE A 223 -5.86 5.83 -52.93
N PHE A 224 -4.95 5.47 -52.02
CA PHE A 224 -3.51 5.64 -52.19
C PHE A 224 -2.96 4.82 -53.37
N ARG A 225 -3.43 3.57 -53.53
CA ARG A 225 -3.08 2.74 -54.69
C ARG A 225 -3.59 3.33 -56.01
N ARG A 226 -4.71 4.06 -55.97
CA ARG A 226 -5.28 4.71 -57.16
C ARG A 226 -4.52 5.97 -57.55
N THR A 227 -3.95 6.70 -56.60
CA THR A 227 -3.09 7.86 -56.89
C THR A 227 -1.74 7.43 -57.47
N GLU A 228 -1.12 6.38 -56.93
CA GLU A 228 0.13 5.82 -57.46
C GLU A 228 -0.02 5.41 -58.95
N ASN A 229 -1.08 4.68 -59.28
CA ASN A 229 -1.36 4.29 -60.67
C ASN A 229 -1.63 5.48 -61.61
N ALA A 230 -2.15 6.59 -61.10
CA ALA A 230 -2.48 7.77 -61.92
C ALA A 230 -1.24 8.63 -62.22
N ASP A 231 -0.29 8.70 -61.27
CA ASP A 231 0.99 9.39 -61.47
C ASP A 231 1.87 8.66 -62.49
N ASP A 232 1.86 7.32 -62.48
CA ASP A 232 2.56 6.50 -63.48
C ASP A 232 2.02 6.72 -64.90
N GLU A 233 0.71 6.91 -65.06
CA GLU A 233 0.07 7.13 -66.35
C GLU A 233 0.41 8.53 -66.91
N ALA A 234 0.47 9.55 -66.03
CA ALA A 234 0.81 10.93 -66.40
C ALA A 234 2.29 11.10 -66.82
N LEU A 235 3.20 10.25 -66.34
CA LEU A 235 4.61 10.28 -66.74
C LEU A 235 4.87 9.56 -68.09
N SER A 236 3.89 8.80 -68.59
CA SER A 236 4.01 8.00 -69.82
C SER A 236 3.53 8.70 -71.09
N THR A 237 2.86 9.86 -70.97
CA THR A 237 2.38 10.61 -72.14
C THR A 237 3.52 11.40 -72.80
N PRO A 238 3.90 11.09 -74.05
CA PRO A 238 4.95 11.83 -74.76
C PRO A 238 4.47 13.24 -75.10
N VAL A 239 5.29 14.24 -74.75
CA VAL A 239 5.07 15.64 -75.15
C VAL A 239 5.33 15.74 -76.67
N PRO A 240 4.39 16.29 -77.45
CA PRO A 240 4.55 16.45 -78.90
C PRO A 240 5.66 17.44 -79.28
#